data_AF-A0A0F8YXT0-F1
#
_entry.id   AF-A0A0F8YXT0-F1
#
_cell.length_a   1.000
_cell.length_b   1.000
_cell.length_c   1.000
_cell.angle_alpha   90.00
_cell.angle_beta   90.00
_cell.angle_gamma   90.00
#
_symmetry.space_group_name_H-M   'P 1'
#
loop_
_entity.id
_entity.type
_entity.pdbx_description
1 polymer ?
#
loop_
_entity_poly.entity_id
_entity_poly.type
_entity_poly.pdbx_seq_one_letter_code
_entity_poly.pdbx_strand_id
1 'polypeptide(L)'
;MGEKTSVQIIDREEVILEDGSNVIFTEAVLSDETQNALPEISEFVPQLVKHIIPVTNGSKIIDISGITGLIDIDKVEYKVDQEPKQYRSHKLWGDELELDLQKAPVATSKGTLTGTLTFTTDSTAVTGSSTLFTTELEEGVYIQTSGGSTWYRIASISSDTALVLTAVAESDDNGADTADSSKYWREYVWLYCRKVHTLTTLTDLAGAIDLVAGYAAGAVLIHVDALGSGTIPKNTILTIAGVSGSYRVTADATIGANETDITISPGLAGRAPNNVVVTIR
;
A
#
# COMPACT_ATOMS: atom_id res chain seq x y z
N MET A 1 37.84 -14.13 42.66
CA MET A 1 37.46 -13.57 41.35
C MET A 1 37.88 -12.11 41.41
N GLY A 2 38.99 -11.73 40.75
CA GLY A 2 39.57 -10.40 40.92
C GLY A 2 38.66 -9.31 40.35
N GLU A 3 38.61 -8.14 41.00
CA GLU A 3 37.88 -6.97 40.51
C GLU A 3 38.39 -6.60 39.12
N LYS A 4 37.47 -6.44 38.16
CA LYS A 4 37.79 -5.96 36.82
C LYS A 4 38.08 -4.47 36.89
N THR A 5 39.18 -4.04 36.28
CA THR A 5 39.49 -2.61 36.17
C THR A 5 38.53 -1.94 35.18
N SER A 6 38.36 -0.62 35.28
CA SER A 6 37.52 0.13 34.34
C SER A 6 37.96 -0.06 32.88
N VAL A 7 39.25 -0.23 32.63
CA VAL A 7 39.80 -0.54 31.29
C VAL A 7 39.31 -1.91 30.80
N GLN A 8 39.35 -2.95 31.65
CA GLN A 8 38.87 -4.28 31.29
C GLN A 8 37.34 -4.36 31.09
N ILE A 9 36.61 -3.37 31.61
CA ILE A 9 35.17 -3.22 31.35
C ILE A 9 34.98 -2.52 30.01
N ILE A 10 35.68 -1.41 29.75
CA ILE A 10 35.63 -0.70 28.46
C ILE A 10 36.06 -1.61 27.29
N ASP A 11 37.20 -2.30 27.38
CA ASP A 11 37.67 -3.22 26.34
C ASP A 11 36.64 -4.34 26.05
N ARG A 12 35.88 -4.76 27.07
CA ARG A 12 34.85 -5.79 26.90
C ARG A 12 33.61 -5.23 26.20
N GLU A 13 33.21 -4.01 26.52
CA GLU A 13 32.09 -3.34 25.85
C GLU A 13 32.47 -2.98 24.40
N GLU A 14 33.71 -2.56 24.13
CA GLU A 14 34.23 -2.30 22.77
C GLU A 14 34.25 -3.58 21.92
N VAL A 15 34.70 -4.72 22.46
CA VAL A 15 34.64 -6.02 21.77
C VAL A 15 33.21 -6.45 21.39
N ILE A 16 32.19 -5.97 22.12
CA ILE A 16 30.78 -6.25 21.83
C ILE A 16 30.23 -5.27 20.77
N LEU A 17 30.82 -4.08 20.63
CA LEU A 17 30.27 -2.96 19.86
C LEU A 17 31.10 -2.56 18.62
N GLU A 18 32.25 -3.18 18.37
CA GLU A 18 33.17 -2.82 17.27
C GLU A 18 33.58 -4.01 16.39
N ASP A 19 34.06 -3.71 15.17
CA ASP A 19 34.70 -4.71 14.31
C ASP A 19 36.16 -4.99 14.71
N GLY A 20 36.80 -5.99 14.08
CA GLY A 20 38.18 -6.39 14.39
C GLY A 20 39.26 -5.32 14.14
N SER A 21 38.89 -4.15 13.63
CA SER A 21 39.76 -2.98 13.40
C SER A 21 39.46 -1.80 14.33
N ASN A 22 38.62 -2.01 15.35
CA ASN A 22 38.28 -1.00 16.37
C ASN A 22 37.49 0.19 15.79
N VAL A 23 36.68 -0.07 14.76
CA VAL A 23 35.79 0.91 14.13
C VAL A 23 34.37 0.67 14.63
N ILE A 24 33.75 1.72 15.17
CA ILE A 24 32.32 1.74 15.53
C ILE A 24 31.51 1.44 14.26
N PHE A 25 30.58 0.48 14.33
CA PHE A 25 29.70 0.18 13.20
C PHE A 25 29.01 1.44 12.70
N THR A 26 29.25 1.80 11.43
CA THR A 26 28.59 2.94 10.82
C THR A 26 27.09 2.65 10.64
N GLU A 27 26.27 3.70 10.59
CA GLU A 27 24.84 3.58 10.28
C GLU A 27 24.59 2.78 8.99
N ALA A 28 25.44 2.96 7.98
CA ALA A 28 25.36 2.21 6.73
C ALA A 28 25.55 0.70 6.95
N VAL A 29 26.57 0.32 7.73
CA VAL A 29 26.85 -1.10 8.05
C VAL A 29 25.70 -1.72 8.86
N LEU A 30 25.16 -0.99 9.85
CA LEU A 30 24.02 -1.49 10.63
C LEU A 30 22.74 -1.59 9.79
N SER A 31 22.50 -0.64 8.89
CA SER A 31 21.36 -0.65 7.97
C SER A 31 21.43 -1.83 7.00
N ASP A 32 22.60 -2.08 6.41
CA ASP A 32 22.84 -3.21 5.51
C ASP A 32 22.67 -4.53 6.24
N GLU A 33 23.25 -4.68 7.43
CA GLU A 33 23.15 -5.90 8.23
C GLU A 33 21.70 -6.17 8.68
N THR A 34 20.98 -5.12 9.07
CA THR A 34 19.57 -5.25 9.43
C THR A 34 18.73 -5.68 8.23
N GLN A 35 18.96 -5.10 7.05
CA GLN A 35 18.27 -5.51 5.83
C GLN A 35 18.60 -6.95 5.44
N ASN A 36 19.83 -7.41 5.63
CA ASN A 36 20.25 -8.79 5.37
C ASN A 36 19.64 -9.79 6.35
N ALA A 37 19.45 -9.40 7.62
CA ALA A 37 18.85 -10.27 8.63
C ALA A 37 17.34 -10.53 8.42
N LEU A 38 16.63 -9.63 7.73
CA LEU A 38 15.17 -9.77 7.54
C LEU A 38 14.78 -10.99 6.69
N PRO A 39 15.41 -11.28 5.52
CA PRO A 39 15.23 -12.54 4.83
C PRO A 39 15.40 -13.76 5.73
N GLU A 40 16.47 -13.81 6.54
CA GLU A 40 16.77 -14.94 7.43
C GLU A 40 15.66 -15.14 8.46
N ILE A 41 15.23 -14.07 9.13
CA ILE A 41 14.11 -14.13 10.09
C ILE A 41 12.83 -14.61 9.41
N SER A 42 12.61 -14.19 8.16
CA SER A 42 11.41 -14.52 7.40
C SER A 42 11.32 -15.99 7.01
N GLU A 43 12.44 -16.70 6.92
CA GLU A 43 12.45 -18.15 6.71
C GLU A 43 11.82 -18.90 7.89
N PHE A 44 11.99 -18.39 9.11
CA PHE A 44 11.45 -19.02 10.33
C PHE A 44 10.07 -18.49 10.70
N VAL A 45 9.88 -17.17 10.60
CA VAL A 45 8.64 -16.48 10.98
C VAL A 45 8.27 -15.50 9.87
N PRO A 46 7.64 -15.95 8.78
CA PRO A 46 7.28 -15.09 7.68
C PRO A 46 6.18 -14.09 8.07
N GLN A 47 6.15 -12.96 7.37
CA GLN A 47 5.07 -11.99 7.52
C GLN A 47 3.82 -12.50 6.80
N LEU A 48 2.71 -12.66 7.53
CA LEU A 48 1.42 -13.01 6.93
C LEU A 48 0.70 -11.75 6.45
N VAL A 49 0.57 -11.61 5.12
CA VAL A 49 -0.07 -10.46 4.47
C VAL A 49 -1.21 -10.94 3.58
N LYS A 50 -2.37 -10.30 3.69
CA LYS A 50 -3.52 -10.58 2.84
C LYS A 50 -3.47 -9.69 1.59
N HIS A 51 -3.49 -10.31 0.41
CA HIS A 51 -3.66 -9.63 -0.88
C HIS A 51 -5.05 -9.90 -1.45
N ILE A 52 -5.63 -8.88 -2.08
CA ILE A 52 -6.91 -8.98 -2.78
C ILE A 52 -6.58 -8.90 -4.26
N ILE A 53 -6.81 -9.99 -5.00
CA ILE A 53 -6.50 -10.04 -6.43
C ILE A 53 -7.79 -10.26 -7.22
N PRO A 54 -8.06 -9.48 -8.27
CA PRO A 54 -9.20 -9.74 -9.15
C PRO A 54 -8.98 -11.04 -9.93
N VAL A 55 -10.02 -11.86 -10.05
CA VAL A 55 -9.99 -13.04 -10.91
C VAL A 55 -10.19 -12.65 -12.37
N THR A 56 -9.53 -13.36 -13.28
CA THR A 56 -9.73 -13.19 -14.73
C THR A 56 -10.94 -14.01 -15.19
N ASN A 57 -11.82 -13.43 -16.02
CA ASN A 57 -13.00 -14.13 -16.56
C ASN A 57 -12.61 -15.47 -17.19
N GLY A 58 -13.26 -16.56 -16.78
CA GLY A 58 -13.07 -17.86 -17.41
C GLY A 58 -11.68 -18.45 -17.21
N SER A 59 -10.82 -17.83 -16.41
CA SER A 59 -9.47 -18.30 -16.11
C SER A 59 -9.36 -18.70 -14.64
N LYS A 60 -8.75 -19.85 -14.39
CA LYS A 60 -8.36 -20.30 -13.05
C LYS A 60 -6.97 -19.78 -12.64
N ILE A 61 -6.26 -19.16 -13.58
CA ILE A 61 -4.93 -18.61 -13.36
C ILE A 61 -5.05 -17.18 -12.85
N ILE A 62 -4.33 -16.90 -11.77
CA ILE A 62 -4.20 -15.62 -11.11
C ILE A 62 -2.75 -15.18 -11.24
N ASP A 63 -2.53 -14.02 -11.85
CA ASP A 63 -1.22 -13.38 -11.93
C ASP A 63 -0.88 -12.79 -10.55
N ILE A 64 0.26 -13.18 -10.00
CA ILE A 64 0.77 -12.72 -8.72
C ILE A 64 2.11 -11.97 -8.85
N SER A 65 2.54 -11.65 -10.08
CA SER A 65 3.80 -10.94 -10.36
C SER A 65 3.92 -9.59 -9.63
N GLY A 66 2.79 -8.96 -9.29
CA GLY A 66 2.75 -7.74 -8.49
C GLY A 66 3.07 -7.91 -6.99
N ILE A 67 3.15 -9.15 -6.48
CA ILE A 67 3.45 -9.42 -5.06
C ILE A 67 4.97 -9.57 -4.87
N THR A 68 5.61 -8.49 -4.46
CA THR A 68 7.04 -8.48 -4.12
C THR A 68 7.34 -9.26 -2.83
N GLY A 69 8.51 -9.90 -2.73
CA GLY A 69 8.94 -10.57 -1.49
C GLY A 69 8.04 -11.74 -1.05
N LEU A 70 7.34 -12.37 -1.98
CA LEU A 70 6.54 -13.57 -1.71
C LEU A 70 7.45 -14.77 -1.42
N ILE A 71 7.23 -15.44 -0.30
CA ILE A 71 7.87 -16.72 0.04
C ILE A 71 6.97 -17.86 -0.38
N ASP A 72 5.70 -17.81 0.02
CA ASP A 72 4.71 -18.85 -0.25
C ASP A 72 3.28 -18.31 -0.05
N ILE A 73 2.27 -19.07 -0.47
CA ILE A 73 0.86 -18.78 -0.28
C ILE A 73 0.27 -19.77 0.73
N ASP A 74 -0.04 -19.28 1.92
CA ASP A 74 -0.59 -20.09 3.02
C ASP A 74 -1.98 -20.62 2.64
N LYS A 75 -2.85 -19.72 2.19
CA LYS A 75 -4.25 -20.01 1.87
C LYS A 75 -4.75 -19.13 0.73
N VAL A 76 -5.73 -19.68 0.04
CA VAL A 76 -6.44 -19.00 -1.03
C VAL A 76 -7.93 -19.10 -0.77
N GLU A 77 -8.62 -17.98 -0.70
CA GLU A 77 -10.06 -17.92 -0.45
C GLU A 77 -10.78 -17.38 -1.68
N TYR A 78 -11.72 -18.16 -2.21
CA TYR A 78 -12.49 -17.83 -3.41
C TYR A 78 -13.98 -17.98 -3.13
N LYS A 79 -14.77 -16.98 -3.55
CA LYS A 79 -16.01 -16.57 -2.87
C LYS A 79 -15.70 -16.09 -1.45
N VAL A 80 -14.98 -14.98 -1.42
CA VAL A 80 -14.48 -14.34 -0.20
C VAL A 80 -15.62 -13.95 0.74
N ASP A 81 -15.33 -13.87 2.04
CA ASP A 81 -16.25 -13.43 3.10
C ASP A 81 -17.53 -14.27 3.25
N GLN A 82 -17.49 -15.52 2.83
CA GLN A 82 -18.57 -16.47 3.09
C GLN A 82 -18.39 -17.14 4.46
N GLU A 83 -19.49 -17.40 5.15
CA GLU A 83 -19.51 -18.22 6.37
C GLU A 83 -20.20 -19.55 6.05
N PRO A 84 -19.48 -20.69 6.05
CA PRO A 84 -18.05 -20.85 6.38
C PRO A 84 -17.11 -20.42 5.24
N LYS A 85 -15.88 -20.02 5.62
CA LYS A 85 -14.84 -19.57 4.67
C LYS A 85 -14.57 -20.60 3.58
N GLN A 86 -14.45 -20.12 2.35
CA GLN A 86 -14.35 -20.95 1.15
C GLN A 86 -12.92 -21.04 0.65
N TYR A 87 -12.06 -21.77 1.37
CA TYR A 87 -10.69 -22.01 0.91
C TYR A 87 -10.64 -22.94 -0.30
N ARG A 88 -9.66 -22.69 -1.17
CA ARG A 88 -9.38 -23.49 -2.36
C ARG A 88 -7.94 -23.98 -2.34
N SER A 89 -7.77 -25.21 -2.79
CA SER A 89 -6.46 -25.70 -3.18
C SER A 89 -5.96 -24.90 -4.37
N HIS A 90 -4.65 -24.77 -4.46
CA HIS A 90 -4.00 -24.02 -5.53
C HIS A 90 -2.70 -24.71 -5.93
N LYS A 91 -2.19 -24.34 -7.09
CA LYS A 91 -0.87 -24.71 -7.57
C LYS A 91 -0.12 -23.44 -7.96
N LEU A 92 1.18 -23.42 -7.69
CA LEU A 92 2.03 -22.29 -7.95
C LEU A 92 3.07 -22.66 -9.00
N TRP A 93 3.19 -21.84 -10.04
CA TRP A 93 4.22 -21.95 -11.08
C TRP A 93 4.77 -20.57 -11.41
N GLY A 94 5.93 -20.24 -10.83
CA GLY A 94 6.47 -18.89 -10.95
C GLY A 94 5.47 -17.86 -10.42
N ASP A 95 5.12 -16.88 -11.26
CA ASP A 95 4.19 -15.80 -10.93
C ASP A 95 2.72 -16.12 -11.30
N GLU A 96 2.43 -17.38 -11.61
CA GLU A 96 1.07 -17.84 -11.92
C GLU A 96 0.57 -18.79 -10.82
N LEU A 97 -0.55 -18.41 -10.20
CA LEU A 97 -1.29 -19.26 -9.28
C LEU A 97 -2.53 -19.84 -9.96
N GLU A 98 -2.64 -21.16 -10.06
CA GLU A 98 -3.85 -21.82 -10.56
C GLU A 98 -4.74 -22.26 -9.40
N LEU A 99 -6.01 -21.84 -9.44
CA LEU A 99 -7.05 -22.28 -8.51
C LEU A 99 -7.61 -23.65 -8.91
N ASP A 100 -7.66 -24.58 -7.97
CA ASP A 100 -8.33 -25.86 -8.18
C ASP A 100 -9.85 -25.69 -8.02
N LEU A 101 -10.49 -25.33 -9.13
CA LEU A 101 -11.94 -25.14 -9.24
C LEU A 101 -12.52 -26.08 -10.29
N GLN A 102 -13.71 -26.63 -10.03
CA GLN A 102 -14.42 -27.41 -11.06
C GLN A 102 -14.86 -26.56 -12.25
N LYS A 103 -15.24 -25.31 -12.00
CA LYS A 103 -15.61 -24.31 -13.01
C LYS A 103 -14.73 -23.08 -12.83
N ALA A 104 -14.19 -22.55 -13.94
CA ALA A 104 -13.41 -21.33 -13.88
C ALA A 104 -14.25 -20.19 -13.27
N PRO A 105 -13.63 -19.28 -12.50
CA PRO A 105 -14.28 -18.08 -12.02
C PRO A 105 -15.00 -17.36 -13.14
N VAL A 106 -16.27 -17.10 -12.89
CA VAL A 106 -17.04 -16.14 -13.65
C VAL A 106 -17.09 -15.00 -12.67
N ALA A 107 -16.29 -13.96 -12.87
CA ALA A 107 -16.44 -12.77 -12.07
C ALA A 107 -17.94 -12.34 -12.02
N THR A 108 -18.36 -11.54 -11.07
CA THR A 108 -19.72 -11.00 -11.02
C THR A 108 -19.65 -9.76 -10.17
N SER A 109 -19.67 -8.59 -10.80
CA SER A 109 -20.31 -7.44 -10.18
C SER A 109 -21.27 -6.80 -11.17
N LYS A 110 -22.36 -6.25 -10.62
CA LYS A 110 -23.35 -5.45 -11.33
C LYS A 110 -23.53 -4.18 -10.49
N GLY A 111 -22.46 -3.42 -10.35
CA GLY A 111 -22.58 -2.04 -9.88
C GLY A 111 -22.80 -1.13 -11.08
N THR A 112 -23.46 0.00 -10.86
CA THR A 112 -23.66 1.02 -11.89
C THR A 112 -22.72 2.19 -11.63
N LEU A 113 -22.02 2.60 -12.68
CA LEU A 113 -21.09 3.73 -12.63
C LEU A 113 -21.87 5.05 -12.62
N THR A 114 -21.34 6.07 -11.95
CA THR A 114 -21.89 7.42 -12.09
C THR A 114 -21.45 8.04 -13.41
N GLY A 115 -22.29 8.93 -13.95
CA GLY A 115 -22.00 9.62 -15.20
C GLY A 115 -22.23 8.78 -16.45
N THR A 116 -21.66 9.24 -17.56
CA THR A 116 -21.81 8.64 -18.88
C THR A 116 -20.43 8.32 -19.45
N LEU A 117 -20.28 7.13 -20.03
CA LEU A 117 -19.06 6.69 -20.71
C LEU A 117 -19.26 6.80 -22.22
N THR A 118 -18.23 7.19 -22.96
CA THR A 118 -18.20 7.27 -24.41
C THR A 118 -17.08 6.41 -24.95
N PHE A 119 -17.44 5.43 -25.77
CA PHE A 119 -16.52 4.53 -26.47
C PHE A 119 -16.44 4.93 -27.94
N THR A 120 -15.23 4.95 -28.50
CA THR A 120 -14.99 5.23 -29.92
C THR A 120 -14.47 3.97 -30.60
N THR A 121 -15.09 3.57 -31.70
CA THR A 121 -14.71 2.42 -32.53
C THR A 121 -13.23 2.51 -32.90
N ASP A 122 -12.54 1.37 -32.88
CA ASP A 122 -11.12 1.26 -33.20
C ASP A 122 -10.20 2.10 -32.28
N SER A 123 -10.71 2.54 -31.12
CA SER A 123 -9.95 3.27 -30.10
C SER A 123 -9.91 2.50 -28.78
N THR A 124 -8.79 2.61 -28.07
CA THR A 124 -8.66 2.15 -26.67
C THR A 124 -9.05 3.23 -25.67
N ALA A 125 -9.19 4.49 -26.08
CA ALA A 125 -9.53 5.58 -25.18
C ALA A 125 -11.04 5.61 -24.89
N VAL A 126 -11.40 5.70 -23.61
CA VAL A 126 -12.78 5.92 -23.16
C VAL A 126 -12.83 7.25 -22.43
N THR A 127 -13.81 8.08 -22.80
CA THR A 127 -14.04 9.38 -22.17
C THR A 127 -15.30 9.32 -21.32
N GLY A 128 -15.25 9.95 -20.15
CA GLY A 128 -16.34 10.02 -19.19
C GLY A 128 -16.89 11.44 -19.06
N SER A 129 -18.18 11.56 -18.74
CA SER A 129 -18.83 12.81 -18.38
C SER A 129 -19.57 12.65 -17.06
N SER A 130 -19.24 13.50 -16.08
CA SER A 130 -19.75 13.38 -14.70
C SER A 130 -19.48 12.02 -14.04
N THR A 131 -18.41 11.35 -14.48
CA THR A 131 -17.91 10.09 -13.95
C THR A 131 -16.92 10.33 -12.81
N LEU A 132 -16.71 9.33 -11.97
CA LEU A 132 -15.72 9.38 -10.87
C LEU A 132 -14.75 8.19 -10.96
N PHE A 133 -14.11 7.98 -12.12
CA PHE A 133 -13.34 6.77 -12.40
C PHE A 133 -12.25 6.46 -11.37
N THR A 134 -11.55 7.44 -10.79
CA THR A 134 -10.47 7.14 -9.83
C THR A 134 -10.99 6.61 -8.49
N THR A 135 -12.28 6.81 -8.21
CA THR A 135 -12.93 6.36 -6.96
C THR A 135 -13.86 5.17 -7.15
N GLU A 136 -14.48 5.05 -8.33
CA GLU A 136 -15.45 4.00 -8.65
C GLU A 136 -14.84 2.81 -9.39
N LEU A 137 -13.70 3.02 -10.04
CA LEU A 137 -12.99 2.03 -10.84
C LEU A 137 -11.55 1.91 -10.35
N GLU A 138 -10.93 0.81 -10.75
CA GLU A 138 -9.50 0.62 -10.63
C GLU A 138 -9.03 -0.05 -11.93
N GLU A 139 -7.73 -0.02 -12.17
CA GLU A 139 -7.12 -0.69 -13.32
C GLU A 139 -7.40 -2.20 -13.28
N GLY A 140 -7.51 -2.82 -14.46
CA GLY A 140 -7.78 -4.26 -14.59
C GLY A 140 -9.26 -4.67 -14.54
N VAL A 141 -10.20 -3.74 -14.28
CA VAL A 141 -11.63 -4.04 -14.38
C VAL A 141 -12.16 -4.14 -15.79
N TYR A 142 -13.26 -4.90 -15.92
CA TYR A 142 -14.05 -4.90 -17.14
C TYR A 142 -15.24 -3.94 -17.03
N ILE A 143 -15.35 -3.06 -18.02
CA ILE A 143 -16.50 -2.18 -18.26
C ILE A 143 -17.16 -2.57 -19.58
N GLN A 144 -18.43 -2.25 -19.71
CA GLN A 144 -19.22 -2.51 -20.90
C GLN A 144 -20.10 -1.30 -21.20
N THR A 145 -20.26 -1.00 -22.49
CA THR A 145 -21.25 -0.03 -22.98
C THR A 145 -22.66 -0.45 -22.61
N SER A 146 -23.55 0.52 -22.47
CA SER A 146 -24.96 0.22 -22.24
C SER A 146 -25.59 -0.54 -23.37
N GLY A 147 -26.21 -1.67 -23.03
CA GLY A 147 -26.80 -2.55 -24.02
C GLY A 147 -25.79 -3.29 -24.92
N GLY A 148 -24.48 -3.07 -24.73
CA GLY A 148 -23.42 -3.84 -25.37
C GLY A 148 -23.34 -5.26 -24.85
N SER A 149 -22.71 -6.15 -25.64
CA SER A 149 -22.37 -7.53 -25.23
C SER A 149 -20.89 -7.74 -24.98
N THR A 150 -20.04 -6.82 -25.46
CA THR A 150 -18.59 -6.87 -25.33
C THR A 150 -18.14 -6.21 -24.03
N TRP A 151 -17.19 -6.84 -23.34
CA TRP A 151 -16.57 -6.35 -22.12
C TRP A 151 -15.13 -5.92 -22.41
N TYR A 152 -14.76 -4.73 -21.97
CA TYR A 152 -13.45 -4.14 -22.21
C TYR A 152 -12.68 -3.99 -20.91
N ARG A 153 -11.45 -4.52 -20.85
CA ARG A 153 -10.58 -4.40 -19.68
C ARG A 153 -9.90 -3.03 -19.66
N ILE A 154 -9.94 -2.36 -18.52
CA ILE A 154 -9.22 -1.10 -18.25
C ILE A 154 -7.72 -1.42 -18.14
N ALA A 155 -6.92 -0.84 -19.02
CA ALA A 155 -5.46 -0.84 -18.99
C ALA A 155 -4.91 0.20 -18.01
N SER A 156 -5.46 1.42 -18.01
CA SER A 156 -5.06 2.48 -17.10
C SER A 156 -6.16 3.52 -16.88
N ILE A 157 -6.13 4.22 -15.74
CA ILE A 157 -7.04 5.34 -15.44
C ILE A 157 -6.21 6.62 -15.33
N SER A 158 -6.45 7.56 -16.24
CA SER A 158 -5.68 8.81 -16.31
C SER A 158 -6.32 9.94 -15.50
N SER A 159 -7.63 9.90 -15.29
CA SER A 159 -8.40 10.85 -14.48
C SER A 159 -9.81 10.32 -14.22
N ASP A 160 -10.62 11.05 -13.45
CA ASP A 160 -12.04 10.72 -13.22
C ASP A 160 -12.89 10.64 -14.48
N THR A 161 -12.41 11.19 -15.60
CA THR A 161 -13.12 11.26 -16.89
C THR A 161 -12.35 10.64 -18.05
N ALA A 162 -11.22 9.98 -17.81
CA ALA A 162 -10.43 9.37 -18.88
C ALA A 162 -9.76 8.07 -18.43
N LEU A 163 -9.97 7.01 -19.21
CA LEU A 163 -9.30 5.72 -19.05
C LEU A 163 -8.91 5.13 -20.41
N VAL A 164 -8.01 4.14 -20.38
CA VAL A 164 -7.53 3.41 -21.56
C VAL A 164 -7.88 1.92 -21.40
N LEU A 165 -8.30 1.28 -22.49
CA LEU A 165 -8.63 -0.14 -22.58
C LEU A 165 -7.44 -0.96 -23.11
N THR A 166 -7.41 -2.25 -22.80
CA THR A 166 -6.39 -3.17 -23.34
C THR A 166 -6.64 -3.58 -24.79
N ALA A 167 -7.86 -3.38 -25.29
CA ALA A 167 -8.27 -3.69 -26.66
C ALA A 167 -9.12 -2.54 -27.20
N VAL A 168 -9.12 -2.37 -28.51
CA VAL A 168 -9.94 -1.35 -29.18
C VAL A 168 -11.43 -1.65 -29.00
N ALA A 169 -12.24 -0.61 -28.84
CA ALA A 169 -13.69 -0.75 -28.82
C ALA A 169 -14.19 -1.17 -30.21
N GLU A 170 -15.16 -2.08 -30.24
CA GLU A 170 -15.67 -2.68 -31.49
C GLU A 170 -16.78 -1.84 -32.14
N SER A 171 -17.32 -0.88 -31.41
CA SER A 171 -18.42 -0.01 -31.85
C SER A 171 -18.43 1.31 -31.09
N ASP A 172 -18.91 2.36 -31.75
CA ASP A 172 -19.15 3.66 -31.15
C ASP A 172 -20.31 3.56 -30.16
N ASP A 173 -20.15 4.22 -29.02
CA ASP A 173 -21.24 4.53 -28.10
C ASP A 173 -21.16 6.02 -27.73
N ASN A 174 -21.85 6.83 -28.54
CA ASN A 174 -21.97 8.29 -28.36
C ASN A 174 -23.27 8.67 -27.63
N GLY A 175 -23.98 7.70 -27.04
CA GLY A 175 -25.31 7.89 -26.47
C GLY A 175 -25.23 8.43 -25.04
N ALA A 176 -26.01 9.48 -24.75
CA ALA A 176 -26.27 9.95 -23.39
C ALA A 176 -26.95 8.83 -22.60
N ASP A 177 -26.13 8.09 -21.88
CA ASP A 177 -26.53 6.87 -21.22
C ASP A 177 -27.09 7.23 -19.84
N THR A 178 -28.41 7.11 -19.67
CA THR A 178 -29.08 7.40 -18.40
C THR A 178 -28.51 6.50 -17.30
N ALA A 179 -28.24 7.11 -16.14
CA ALA A 179 -27.57 6.54 -14.97
C ALA A 179 -28.12 5.18 -14.51
N ASP A 180 -27.79 4.08 -15.18
CA ASP A 180 -27.92 2.70 -14.65
C ASP A 180 -27.33 1.59 -15.55
N SER A 181 -26.44 1.92 -16.51
CA SER A 181 -26.23 1.04 -17.67
C SER A 181 -24.81 0.49 -17.84
N SER A 182 -23.79 1.26 -17.45
CA SER A 182 -22.41 0.79 -17.42
C SER A 182 -22.22 -0.12 -16.21
N LYS A 183 -22.21 -1.42 -16.47
CA LYS A 183 -21.93 -2.45 -15.46
C LYS A 183 -20.43 -2.63 -15.38
N TYR A 184 -19.89 -2.70 -14.16
CA TYR A 184 -18.52 -3.14 -13.94
C TYR A 184 -18.51 -4.48 -13.20
N TRP A 185 -17.49 -5.30 -13.45
CA TRP A 185 -17.46 -6.71 -13.08
C TRP A 185 -16.16 -7.14 -12.39
N ARG A 186 -16.22 -7.60 -11.13
CA ARG A 186 -15.09 -8.16 -10.37
C ARG A 186 -15.53 -9.28 -9.43
N GLU A 187 -14.93 -10.46 -9.52
CA GLU A 187 -14.78 -11.37 -8.38
C GLU A 187 -13.33 -11.27 -7.92
N TYR A 188 -13.12 -11.48 -6.63
CA TYR A 188 -11.80 -11.45 -6.03
C TYR A 188 -11.45 -12.81 -5.46
N VAL A 189 -10.15 -13.03 -5.38
CA VAL A 189 -9.55 -14.05 -4.53
C VAL A 189 -8.77 -13.34 -3.43
N TRP A 190 -8.84 -13.85 -2.20
CA TRP A 190 -7.93 -13.43 -1.14
C TRP A 190 -6.78 -14.40 -1.07
N LEU A 191 -5.56 -13.90 -1.22
CA LEU A 191 -4.35 -14.65 -0.99
C LEU A 191 -3.81 -14.30 0.38
N TYR A 192 -3.61 -15.31 1.21
CA TYR A 192 -2.91 -15.18 2.49
C TYR A 192 -1.46 -15.54 2.22
N CYS A 193 -0.65 -14.53 1.94
CA CYS A 193 0.74 -14.68 1.52
C CYS A 193 1.68 -14.68 2.72
N ARG A 194 2.67 -15.56 2.69
CA ARG A 194 3.86 -15.49 3.54
C ARG A 194 4.90 -14.68 2.79
N LYS A 195 5.34 -13.57 3.38
CA LYS A 195 6.26 -12.62 2.76
C LYS A 195 7.53 -12.45 3.59
N VAL A 196 8.60 -12.04 2.91
CA VAL A 196 9.80 -11.51 3.53
C VAL A 196 9.44 -10.23 4.28
N HIS A 197 9.88 -10.12 5.53
CA HIS A 197 9.80 -8.89 6.29
C HIS A 197 10.58 -7.81 5.56
N THR A 198 9.97 -6.64 5.43
CA THR A 198 10.63 -5.48 4.86
C THR A 198 10.65 -4.40 5.90
N LEU A 199 11.79 -3.72 6.03
CA LEU A 199 11.79 -2.41 6.66
C LEU A 199 11.21 -1.46 5.64
N THR A 200 10.13 -0.79 6.00
CA THR A 200 9.76 0.43 5.28
C THR A 200 10.94 1.38 5.51
N THR A 201 11.61 1.80 4.44
CA THR A 201 12.71 2.76 4.49
C THR A 201 12.21 4.06 5.10
N LEU A 202 12.23 4.14 6.42
CA LEU A 202 12.00 5.36 7.17
C LEU A 202 13.37 6.03 7.19
N THR A 203 13.73 6.63 6.05
CA THR A 203 14.66 7.76 6.13
C THR A 203 13.98 8.74 7.06
N ASP A 204 14.60 9.06 8.18
CA ASP A 204 14.08 10.02 9.15
C ASP A 204 13.61 11.26 8.39
N LEU A 205 12.28 11.44 8.30
CA LEU A 205 11.73 12.59 7.61
C LEU A 205 11.71 13.73 8.62
N ALA A 206 12.47 14.78 8.33
CA ALA A 206 12.54 15.96 9.16
C ALA A 206 11.70 17.06 8.52
N GLY A 207 10.64 17.48 9.20
CA GLY A 207 9.84 18.65 8.84
C GLY A 207 9.82 19.67 9.97
N ALA A 208 8.98 20.70 9.86
CA ALA A 208 8.73 21.63 10.96
C ALA A 208 7.23 21.90 11.16
N ILE A 209 6.83 22.22 12.39
CA ILE A 209 5.45 22.65 12.67
C ILE A 209 5.19 23.95 11.91
N ASP A 210 4.22 23.95 10.99
CA ASP A 210 3.81 25.16 10.27
C ASP A 210 2.44 25.64 10.77
N LEU A 211 2.48 26.31 11.91
CA LEU A 211 1.35 27.06 12.44
C LEU A 211 1.90 28.19 13.31
N VAL A 212 1.72 29.44 12.88
CA VAL A 212 2.25 30.64 13.57
C VAL A 212 1.90 30.68 15.07
N ALA A 213 0.70 30.23 15.46
CA ALA A 213 0.27 30.16 16.86
C ALA A 213 0.90 28.98 17.64
N GLY A 214 1.36 27.96 16.94
CA GLY A 214 1.72 26.64 17.46
C GLY A 214 0.50 25.83 17.90
N TYR A 215 0.75 24.60 18.34
CA TYR A 215 -0.27 23.70 18.88
C TYR A 215 -0.18 23.62 20.40
N ALA A 216 -1.34 23.57 21.05
CA ALA A 216 -1.43 23.39 22.50
C ALA A 216 -1.28 21.92 22.90
N ALA A 217 -1.03 21.67 24.19
CA ALA A 217 -1.09 20.32 24.75
C ALA A 217 -2.47 19.69 24.50
N GLY A 218 -2.50 18.40 24.21
CA GLY A 218 -3.69 17.64 23.87
C GLY A 218 -4.10 17.71 22.39
N ALA A 219 -3.44 18.52 21.55
CA ALA A 219 -3.69 18.52 20.12
C ALA A 219 -3.38 17.14 19.50
N VAL A 220 -4.25 16.68 18.61
CA VAL A 220 -4.16 15.37 17.92
C VAL A 220 -3.95 15.50 16.42
N LEU A 221 -3.97 16.72 15.88
CA LEU A 221 -3.73 17.04 14.48
C LEU A 221 -2.72 18.16 14.42
N ILE A 222 -1.64 17.96 13.66
CA ILE A 222 -0.58 18.95 13.46
C ILE A 222 -0.30 19.11 11.97
N HIS A 223 -0.05 20.34 11.53
CA HIS A 223 0.42 20.64 10.19
C HIS A 223 1.95 20.70 10.20
N VAL A 224 2.58 20.04 9.23
CA VAL A 224 4.04 19.95 9.15
C VAL A 224 4.51 20.24 7.73
N ASP A 225 5.49 21.13 7.58
CA ASP A 225 6.13 21.50 6.31
C ASP A 225 7.55 20.91 6.20
N ALA A 226 8.22 21.19 5.08
CA ALA A 226 9.58 20.75 4.78
C ALA A 226 9.78 19.21 4.70
N LEU A 227 8.73 18.45 4.38
CA LEU A 227 8.72 16.97 4.41
C LEU A 227 9.15 16.28 3.11
N GLY A 228 9.47 16.99 2.05
CA GLY A 228 9.77 16.44 0.73
C GLY A 228 8.52 15.91 0.00
N SER A 229 8.56 14.66 -0.43
CA SER A 229 7.45 14.00 -1.14
C SER A 229 7.31 12.56 -0.68
N GLY A 230 6.09 12.02 -0.68
CA GLY A 230 5.83 10.62 -0.33
C GLY A 230 4.59 10.46 0.54
N THR A 231 4.55 9.37 1.30
CA THR A 231 3.47 9.08 2.24
C THR A 231 4.07 8.73 3.58
N ILE A 232 3.51 9.25 4.66
CA ILE A 232 3.80 8.86 6.05
C ILE A 232 2.77 7.80 6.43
N PRO A 233 3.16 6.53 6.58
CA PRO A 233 2.22 5.47 6.92
C PRO A 233 1.62 5.63 8.31
N LYS A 234 0.44 5.04 8.52
CA LYS A 234 -0.11 4.79 9.84
C LYS A 234 0.88 3.97 10.66
N ASN A 235 0.89 4.23 11.97
CA ASN A 235 1.75 3.62 12.97
C ASN A 235 3.22 4.08 12.97
N THR A 236 3.62 4.95 12.04
CA THR A 236 4.90 5.66 12.08
C THR A 236 5.01 6.47 13.37
N ILE A 237 6.22 6.52 13.94
CA ILE A 237 6.52 7.23 15.17
C ILE A 237 7.03 8.62 14.83
N LEU A 238 6.60 9.64 15.56
CA LEU A 238 7.15 10.98 15.45
C LEU A 238 7.60 11.50 16.81
N THR A 239 8.58 12.40 16.76
CA THR A 239 9.04 13.19 17.90
C THR A 239 9.08 14.65 17.50
N ILE A 240 8.81 15.55 18.44
CA ILE A 240 8.78 16.99 18.21
C ILE A 240 9.80 17.63 19.13
N ALA A 241 10.75 18.36 18.57
CA ALA A 241 11.85 18.94 19.34
C ALA A 241 11.31 19.86 20.45
N GLY A 242 11.75 19.66 21.68
CA GLY A 242 11.28 20.44 22.82
C GLY A 242 9.89 20.06 23.36
N VAL A 243 9.22 19.06 22.80
CA VAL A 243 7.99 18.48 23.36
C VAL A 243 8.29 17.05 23.80
N SER A 244 8.07 16.75 25.08
CA SER A 244 8.32 15.40 25.62
C SER A 244 7.33 14.39 25.04
N GLY A 245 7.82 13.19 24.74
CA GLY A 245 7.00 12.06 24.29
C GLY A 245 7.25 11.63 22.84
N SER A 246 6.81 10.43 22.53
CA SER A 246 6.75 9.88 21.18
C SER A 246 5.29 9.73 20.81
N TYR A 247 4.93 10.12 19.59
CA TYR A 247 3.56 10.06 19.11
C TYR A 247 3.45 9.11 17.94
N ARG A 248 2.31 8.44 17.81
CA ARG A 248 2.03 7.50 16.74
C ARG A 248 1.06 8.11 15.74
N VAL A 249 1.40 8.05 14.46
CA VAL A 249 0.51 8.43 13.36
C VAL A 249 -0.70 7.49 13.32
N THR A 250 -1.92 8.02 13.32
CA THR A 250 -3.14 7.21 13.44
C THR A 250 -3.79 6.84 12.11
N ALA A 251 -3.40 7.50 11.01
CA ALA A 251 -3.86 7.25 9.65
C ALA A 251 -2.76 7.63 8.64
N ASP A 252 -2.73 7.01 7.47
CA ASP A 252 -1.77 7.35 6.41
C ASP A 252 -1.91 8.84 6.03
N ALA A 253 -0.80 9.56 5.91
CA ALA A 253 -0.76 10.97 5.51
C ALA A 253 0.07 11.14 4.23
N THR A 254 -0.55 11.61 3.16
CA THR A 254 0.14 11.89 1.90
C THR A 254 0.80 13.26 1.97
N ILE A 255 2.10 13.32 1.65
CA ILE A 255 2.86 14.56 1.56
C ILE A 255 2.52 15.21 0.22
N GLY A 256 1.89 16.39 0.28
CA GLY A 256 1.54 17.17 -0.90
C GLY A 256 2.76 17.90 -1.47
N ALA A 257 2.64 19.22 -1.62
CA ALA A 257 3.74 20.07 -2.06
C ALA A 257 4.70 20.38 -0.91
N ASN A 258 5.39 19.36 -0.37
CA ASN A 258 6.36 19.49 0.73
C ASN A 258 5.76 19.66 2.14
N GLU A 259 4.46 19.45 2.30
CA GLU A 259 3.72 19.62 3.57
C GLU A 259 2.56 18.64 3.69
N THR A 260 2.09 18.39 4.92
CA THR A 260 0.87 17.60 5.19
C THR A 260 0.32 17.76 6.61
N ASP A 261 -0.94 17.36 6.79
CA ASP A 261 -1.58 17.22 8.10
C ASP A 261 -1.36 15.80 8.65
N ILE A 262 -0.87 15.71 9.89
CA ILE A 262 -0.58 14.44 10.56
C ILE A 262 -1.47 14.30 11.78
N THR A 263 -2.26 13.22 11.84
CA THR A 263 -3.07 12.87 13.02
C THR A 263 -2.29 11.92 13.93
N ILE A 264 -2.22 12.23 15.23
CA ILE A 264 -1.31 11.59 16.18
C ILE A 264 -2.02 11.07 17.45
N SER A 265 -1.44 10.06 18.09
CA SER A 265 -1.86 9.54 19.40
C SER A 265 -0.65 9.15 20.27
N PRO A 266 -0.62 9.50 21.57
CA PRO A 266 -1.58 10.36 22.28
C PRO A 266 -1.57 11.80 21.77
N GLY A 267 -2.46 12.67 22.27
CA GLY A 267 -2.36 14.11 22.00
C GLY A 267 -1.07 14.71 22.59
N LEU A 268 -0.62 15.86 22.07
CA LEU A 268 0.65 16.48 22.46
C LEU A 268 0.80 16.62 23.98
N ALA A 269 1.92 16.18 24.54
CA ALA A 269 2.17 16.28 25.98
C ALA A 269 2.44 17.73 26.44
N GLY A 270 2.79 18.61 25.51
CA GLY A 270 3.11 20.01 25.76
C GLY A 270 2.81 20.89 24.54
N ARG A 271 3.02 22.20 24.68
CA ARG A 271 2.88 23.14 23.57
C ARG A 271 3.98 22.91 22.53
N ALA A 272 3.62 22.81 21.25
CA ALA A 272 4.54 22.76 20.11
C ALA A 272 4.55 24.13 19.38
N PRO A 273 5.61 24.94 19.51
CA PRO A 273 5.75 26.21 18.78
C PRO A 273 5.86 26.05 17.26
N ASN A 274 5.63 27.15 16.53
CA ASN A 274 5.92 27.24 15.10
C ASN A 274 7.40 26.98 14.80
N ASN A 275 7.71 26.43 13.62
CA ASN A 275 9.04 26.12 13.10
C ASN A 275 9.86 25.16 13.99
N VAL A 276 9.19 24.40 14.85
CA VAL A 276 9.86 23.36 15.64
C VAL A 276 10.02 22.09 14.81
N VAL A 277 11.22 21.53 14.84
CA VAL A 277 11.56 20.30 14.11
C VAL A 277 10.69 19.14 14.55
N VAL A 278 10.08 18.48 13.57
CA VAL A 278 9.36 17.21 13.70
C VAL A 278 10.19 16.14 13.01
N THR A 279 10.56 15.09 13.73
CA THR A 279 11.29 13.94 13.16
C THR A 279 10.36 12.73 13.14
N ILE A 280 10.19 12.14 11.95
CA ILE A 280 9.27 11.05 11.65
C ILE A 280 10.08 9.80 11.32
N ARG A 281 9.79 8.69 11.99
CA ARG A 281 10.57 7.44 12.05
C ARG A 281 9.73 6.18 12.01
#